data_AF-A0A1Y2FIZ5-F1
#
_entry.id   AF-A0A1Y2FIZ5-F1
#
_cell.length_a   1.000
_cell.length_b   1.000
_cell.length_c   1.000
_cell.angle_alpha   90.00
_cell.angle_beta   90.00
_cell.angle_gamma   90.00
#
_symmetry.space_group_name_H-M   'P 1'
#
loop_
_entity.id
_entity.type
_entity.pdbx_description
1 polymer ?
#
loop_
_entity_poly.entity_id
_entity_poly.type
_entity_poly.pdbx_seq_one_letter_code
_entity_poly.pdbx_strand_id
1 'polypeptide(L)'
;MSLGGGASSALDAAVKAATTNGVHVAVAAGNENQDANNVSPARAGLNSAVVCVGAHDITDARASFSNYGTPVTVFGPGVNVLSTWFRSDTDTNVISGTSMATPHTAGVLAYYLSDPSYNAFSPAQLKQVLVGKSQKGVIALGQTKGTFGFFRQQVSRTTANNLLQI
;
A
#
# COMPACT_ATOMS: atom_id res chain seq x y z
N MET A 1 8.82 -0.06 -3.23
CA MET A 1 9.47 -0.91 -4.24
C MET A 1 8.39 -1.52 -5.13
N SER A 2 8.12 -0.88 -6.27
CA SER A 2 7.13 -1.33 -7.27
C SER A 2 7.77 -2.30 -8.26
N LEU A 3 8.33 -3.39 -7.74
CA LEU A 3 9.07 -4.40 -8.48
C LEU A 3 8.97 -5.75 -7.77
N GLY A 4 9.33 -6.81 -8.46
CA GLY A 4 9.45 -8.14 -7.87
C GLY A 4 10.04 -9.15 -8.83
N GLY A 5 10.16 -10.37 -8.35
CA GLY A 5 10.59 -11.52 -9.11
C GLY A 5 10.47 -12.79 -8.28
N GLY A 6 11.15 -13.85 -8.72
CA GLY A 6 11.24 -15.09 -7.96
C GLY A 6 11.75 -14.89 -6.54
N ALA A 7 11.40 -15.82 -5.65
CA ALA A 7 11.83 -15.83 -4.27
C ALA A 7 13.36 -15.62 -4.11
N SER A 8 13.75 -14.65 -3.28
CA SER A 8 15.14 -14.33 -3.00
C SER A 8 15.32 -14.00 -1.53
N SER A 9 15.94 -14.93 -0.78
CA SER A 9 16.17 -14.75 0.66
C SER A 9 17.10 -13.57 0.94
N ALA A 10 18.06 -13.28 0.06
CA ALA A 10 18.93 -12.12 0.17
C ALA A 10 18.14 -10.81 0.05
N LEU A 11 17.23 -10.72 -0.92
CA LEU A 11 16.39 -9.54 -1.11
C LEU A 11 15.44 -9.34 0.08
N ASP A 12 14.81 -10.41 0.57
CA ASP A 12 13.91 -10.29 1.73
C ASP A 12 14.68 -9.86 2.98
N ALA A 13 15.87 -10.43 3.21
CA ALA A 13 16.72 -10.06 4.34
C ALA A 13 17.12 -8.59 4.27
N ALA A 14 17.49 -8.08 3.09
CA ALA A 14 17.84 -6.67 2.89
C ALA A 14 16.66 -5.73 3.18
N VAL A 15 15.47 -6.05 2.66
CA VAL A 15 14.27 -5.22 2.87
C VAL A 15 13.81 -5.27 4.34
N LYS A 16 13.87 -6.44 4.98
CA LYS A 16 13.59 -6.56 6.43
C LYS A 16 14.60 -5.78 7.25
N ALA A 17 15.89 -5.89 6.95
CA ALA A 17 16.96 -5.16 7.64
C ALA A 17 16.76 -3.64 7.51
N ALA A 18 16.33 -3.14 6.35
CA ALA A 18 15.99 -1.72 6.19
C ALA A 18 14.90 -1.29 7.20
N THR A 19 13.84 -2.09 7.35
CA THR A 19 12.79 -1.78 8.34
C THR A 19 13.24 -1.91 9.79
N THR A 20 14.15 -2.82 10.11
CA THR A 20 14.76 -2.91 11.44
C THR A 20 15.62 -1.68 11.75
N ASN A 21 16.22 -1.06 10.74
CA ASN A 21 17.02 0.18 10.88
C ASN A 21 16.18 1.47 10.72
N GLY A 22 14.85 1.38 10.87
CA GLY A 22 13.98 2.56 10.89
C GLY A 22 13.49 3.05 9.52
N VAL A 23 13.87 2.39 8.43
CA VAL A 23 13.38 2.77 7.09
C VAL A 23 11.98 2.21 6.86
N HIS A 24 11.01 3.06 6.53
CA HIS A 24 9.66 2.62 6.17
C HIS A 24 9.64 2.09 4.74
N VAL A 25 9.28 0.82 4.55
CA VAL A 25 9.32 0.18 3.23
C VAL A 25 7.94 -0.37 2.85
N ALA A 26 7.42 0.11 1.71
CA ALA A 26 6.29 -0.47 1.02
C ALA A 26 6.77 -1.26 -0.21
N VAL A 27 6.23 -2.46 -0.43
CA VAL A 27 6.56 -3.34 -1.56
C VAL A 27 5.30 -3.79 -2.29
N ALA A 28 5.41 -3.99 -3.61
CA ALA A 28 4.32 -4.53 -4.40
C ALA A 28 4.11 -6.03 -4.11
N ALA A 29 2.86 -6.49 -4.08
CA ALA A 29 2.54 -7.91 -3.92
C ALA A 29 2.88 -8.75 -5.17
N GLY A 30 2.88 -8.14 -6.36
CA GLY A 30 3.06 -8.79 -7.66
C GLY A 30 1.75 -8.93 -8.46
N ASN A 31 1.85 -9.26 -9.75
CA ASN A 31 0.76 -9.12 -10.73
C ASN A 31 0.42 -10.44 -11.45
N GLU A 32 0.59 -11.58 -10.81
CA GLU A 32 0.44 -12.90 -11.43
C GLU A 32 -0.74 -13.71 -10.86
N ASN A 33 -1.57 -13.10 -10.01
CA ASN A 33 -2.69 -13.74 -9.31
C ASN A 33 -2.26 -15.03 -8.56
N GLN A 34 -1.16 -14.95 -7.83
CA GLN A 34 -0.61 -16.05 -7.05
C GLN A 34 -0.42 -15.66 -5.58
N ASP A 35 -0.02 -16.63 -4.76
CA ASP A 35 0.38 -16.35 -3.37
C ASP A 35 1.69 -15.53 -3.34
N ALA A 36 1.63 -14.37 -2.69
CA ALA A 36 2.75 -13.47 -2.48
C ALA A 36 3.90 -14.11 -1.69
N ASN A 37 3.68 -15.25 -1.01
CA ASN A 37 4.73 -16.04 -0.37
C ASN A 37 5.78 -16.57 -1.38
N ASN A 38 5.41 -16.69 -2.66
CA ASN A 38 6.28 -17.28 -3.69
C ASN A 38 7.23 -16.27 -4.35
N VAL A 39 7.06 -14.96 -4.07
CA VAL A 39 7.78 -13.89 -4.76
C VAL A 39 8.43 -12.91 -3.80
N SER A 40 9.57 -12.35 -4.21
CA SER A 40 10.30 -11.34 -3.45
C SER A 40 10.26 -9.99 -4.17
N PRO A 41 10.22 -8.87 -3.45
CA PRO A 41 10.27 -8.75 -1.97
C PRO A 41 8.90 -8.92 -1.28
N ALA A 42 7.83 -9.29 -1.99
CA ALA A 42 6.48 -9.36 -1.42
C ALA A 42 6.39 -10.25 -0.17
N ARG A 43 7.01 -11.45 -0.20
CA ARG A 43 7.05 -12.37 0.95
C ARG A 43 7.80 -11.81 2.16
N ALA A 44 8.62 -10.78 1.98
CA ALA A 44 9.27 -10.09 3.10
C ALA A 44 8.25 -9.42 4.03
N GLY A 45 7.02 -9.12 3.57
CA GLY A 45 5.92 -8.60 4.38
C GLY A 45 5.44 -9.55 5.48
N LEU A 46 5.69 -10.86 5.33
CA LEU A 46 5.33 -11.86 6.33
C LEU A 46 6.20 -11.71 7.58
N ASN A 47 5.54 -11.60 8.74
CA ASN A 47 6.16 -11.51 10.07
C ASN A 47 7.25 -10.43 10.16
N SER A 48 7.04 -9.28 9.52
CA SER A 48 7.97 -8.15 9.56
C SER A 48 7.24 -6.80 9.53
N ALA A 49 8.01 -5.71 9.63
CA ALA A 49 7.52 -4.34 9.48
C ALA A 49 7.38 -3.87 8.02
N VAL A 50 7.75 -4.70 7.03
CA VAL A 50 7.57 -4.38 5.60
C VAL A 50 6.07 -4.35 5.27
N VAL A 51 5.63 -3.32 4.55
CA VAL A 51 4.23 -3.18 4.10
C VAL A 51 4.11 -3.74 2.69
N CYS A 52 3.53 -4.93 2.55
CA CYS A 52 3.25 -5.51 1.22
C CYS A 52 1.85 -5.06 0.75
N VAL A 53 1.77 -4.57 -0.48
CA VAL A 53 0.60 -3.87 -1.00
C VAL A 53 0.00 -4.60 -2.20
N GLY A 54 -1.22 -5.08 -2.05
CA GLY A 54 -2.04 -5.59 -3.15
C GLY A 54 -2.78 -4.48 -3.90
N ALA A 55 -3.38 -4.79 -5.03
CA ALA A 55 -4.14 -3.84 -5.85
C ALA A 55 -5.64 -4.13 -5.80
N HIS A 56 -6.45 -3.07 -5.75
CA HIS A 56 -7.89 -3.11 -5.99
C HIS A 56 -8.30 -2.08 -7.05
N ASP A 57 -9.51 -2.24 -7.57
CA ASP A 57 -10.16 -1.30 -8.48
C ASP A 57 -11.15 -0.37 -7.76
N ILE A 58 -11.85 0.45 -8.54
CA ILE A 58 -12.81 1.45 -8.05
C ILE A 58 -14.09 0.84 -7.47
N THR A 59 -14.37 -0.45 -7.70
CA THR A 59 -15.54 -1.14 -7.14
C THR A 59 -15.20 -1.92 -5.87
N ASP A 60 -14.03 -1.66 -5.30
CA ASP A 60 -13.48 -2.40 -4.16
C ASP A 60 -13.31 -3.90 -4.46
N ALA A 61 -13.07 -4.28 -5.71
CA ALA A 61 -12.66 -5.64 -6.05
C ALA A 61 -11.14 -5.74 -6.05
N ARG A 62 -10.57 -6.83 -5.51
CA ARG A 62 -9.16 -7.13 -5.72
C ARG A 62 -8.92 -7.22 -7.22
N ALA A 63 -7.94 -6.49 -7.72
CA ALA A 63 -7.58 -6.54 -9.12
C ALA A 63 -7.25 -7.99 -9.51
N SER A 64 -7.79 -8.47 -10.63
CA SER A 64 -7.69 -9.89 -11.02
C SER A 64 -6.24 -10.40 -11.10
N PHE A 65 -5.30 -9.51 -11.41
CA PHE A 65 -3.86 -9.79 -11.45
C PHE A 65 -3.16 -9.74 -10.08
N SER A 66 -3.71 -9.07 -9.06
CA SER A 66 -2.98 -8.82 -7.81
C SER A 66 -2.66 -10.13 -7.10
N ASN A 67 -1.41 -10.33 -6.70
CA ASN A 67 -1.10 -11.42 -5.78
C ASN A 67 -1.82 -11.24 -4.43
N TYR A 68 -1.96 -12.34 -3.69
CA TYR A 68 -2.74 -12.44 -2.46
C TYR A 68 -1.98 -13.23 -1.38
N GLY A 69 -2.60 -13.46 -0.22
CA GLY A 69 -2.04 -14.30 0.84
C GLY A 69 -1.48 -13.52 2.02
N THR A 70 -0.90 -14.26 2.96
CA THR A 70 -0.49 -13.76 4.28
C THR A 70 0.57 -12.64 4.29
N PRO A 71 1.45 -12.47 3.28
CA PRO A 71 2.36 -11.34 3.27
C PRO A 71 1.65 -10.00 3.03
N VAL A 72 0.52 -9.99 2.31
CA VAL A 72 -0.20 -8.77 1.93
C VAL A 72 -0.77 -8.09 3.17
N THR A 73 -0.33 -6.85 3.40
CA THR A 73 -0.69 -6.04 4.57
C THR A 73 -1.96 -5.23 4.34
N VAL A 74 -2.05 -4.59 3.17
CA VAL A 74 -3.20 -3.77 2.74
C VAL A 74 -3.35 -3.85 1.22
N PHE A 75 -4.49 -3.37 0.72
CA PHE A 75 -4.71 -3.16 -0.72
C PHE A 75 -4.76 -1.65 -0.98
N GLY A 76 -4.28 -1.22 -2.15
CA GLY A 76 -4.41 0.17 -2.59
C GLY A 76 -4.93 0.28 -4.02
N PRO A 77 -5.31 1.48 -4.49
CA PRO A 77 -5.79 1.71 -5.84
C PRO A 77 -4.71 1.33 -6.83
N GLY A 78 -4.97 0.31 -7.64
CA GLY A 78 -3.99 -0.23 -8.56
C GLY A 78 -4.54 -0.52 -9.95
N VAL A 79 -5.80 -0.17 -10.23
CA VAL A 79 -6.41 -0.35 -11.55
C VAL A 79 -6.78 1.01 -12.13
N ASN A 80 -6.41 1.25 -13.38
CA ASN A 80 -6.65 2.49 -14.12
C ASN A 80 -6.21 3.74 -13.35
N VAL A 81 -4.98 3.70 -12.84
CA VAL A 81 -4.39 4.80 -12.09
C VAL A 81 -3.70 5.76 -13.06
N LEU A 82 -4.16 7.00 -13.09
CA LEU A 82 -3.53 8.10 -13.82
C LEU A 82 -2.30 8.59 -13.05
N SER A 83 -1.18 8.75 -13.74
CA SER A 83 0.02 9.39 -13.20
C SER A 83 0.84 10.08 -14.29
N THR A 84 1.92 10.76 -13.90
CA THR A 84 2.87 11.36 -14.83
C THR A 84 3.64 10.31 -15.63
N TRP A 85 4.15 10.69 -16.80
CA TRP A 85 4.84 9.78 -17.69
C TRP A 85 6.07 10.40 -18.34
N PHE A 86 6.93 9.58 -18.94
CA PHE A 86 8.31 9.96 -19.27
C PHE A 86 8.48 10.71 -20.60
N ARG A 87 7.44 10.89 -21.42
CA ARG A 87 7.60 11.44 -22.78
C ARG A 87 7.67 12.96 -22.82
N SER A 88 7.10 13.66 -21.83
CA SER A 88 7.23 15.12 -21.65
C SER A 88 6.86 15.53 -20.22
N ASP A 89 7.15 16.78 -19.84
CA ASP A 89 6.88 17.33 -18.51
C ASP A 89 5.38 17.41 -18.15
N THR A 90 4.50 17.33 -19.15
CA THR A 90 3.05 17.33 -18.98
C THR A 90 2.42 15.99 -19.36
N ASP A 91 3.23 14.99 -19.72
CA ASP A 91 2.72 13.70 -20.17
C ASP A 91 2.14 12.91 -19.00
N THR A 92 1.08 12.16 -19.31
CA THR A 92 0.40 11.32 -18.33
C THR A 92 0.06 9.98 -18.94
N ASN A 93 -0.08 8.97 -18.10
CA ASN A 93 -0.48 7.64 -18.53
C ASN A 93 -1.38 6.99 -17.49
N VAL A 94 -2.31 6.17 -17.96
CA VAL A 94 -3.22 5.39 -17.13
C VAL A 94 -2.80 3.94 -17.22
N ILE A 95 -2.31 3.40 -16.10
CA ILE A 95 -1.82 2.02 -16.03
C ILE A 95 -2.34 1.30 -14.79
N SER A 96 -2.17 -0.01 -14.79
CA SER A 96 -2.64 -0.89 -13.72
C SER A 96 -1.50 -1.78 -13.21
N GLY A 97 -1.50 -2.04 -11.91
CA GLY A 97 -0.56 -2.92 -11.24
C GLY A 97 -0.54 -2.70 -9.72
N THR A 98 -0.06 -3.70 -8.99
CA THR A 98 0.39 -3.51 -7.59
C THR A 98 1.51 -2.47 -7.49
N SER A 99 2.25 -2.25 -8.59
CA SER A 99 3.16 -1.12 -8.78
C SER A 99 2.51 0.25 -8.65
N MET A 100 1.21 0.40 -8.94
CA MET A 100 0.43 1.63 -8.81
C MET A 100 -0.22 1.76 -7.42
N ALA A 101 -0.56 0.63 -6.81
CA ALA A 101 -1.05 0.61 -5.43
C ALA A 101 0.04 0.96 -4.40
N THR A 102 1.26 0.45 -4.62
CA THR A 102 2.41 0.66 -3.73
C THR A 102 2.73 2.14 -3.46
N PRO A 103 2.84 3.04 -4.47
CA PRO A 103 3.12 4.46 -4.22
C PRO A 103 1.99 5.19 -3.49
N HIS A 104 0.71 4.78 -3.64
CA HIS A 104 -0.37 5.33 -2.81
C HIS A 104 -0.12 5.02 -1.32
N THR A 105 0.21 3.78 -0.98
CA THR A 105 0.52 3.39 0.40
C THR A 105 1.79 4.08 0.91
N ALA A 106 2.82 4.21 0.08
CA ALA A 106 4.04 4.94 0.44
C ALA A 106 3.74 6.42 0.74
N GLY A 107 2.88 7.07 -0.05
CA GLY A 107 2.40 8.43 0.20
C GLY A 107 1.65 8.57 1.53
N VAL A 108 0.81 7.59 1.89
CA VAL A 108 0.12 7.58 3.20
C VAL A 108 1.11 7.43 4.35
N LEU A 109 2.12 6.56 4.22
CA LEU A 109 3.17 6.44 5.24
C LEU A 109 3.95 7.76 5.39
N ALA A 110 4.31 8.41 4.28
CA ALA A 110 4.99 9.70 4.29
C ALA A 110 4.12 10.81 4.91
N TYR A 111 2.82 10.83 4.61
CA TYR A 111 1.86 11.74 5.25
C TYR A 111 1.88 11.57 6.78
N TYR A 112 1.82 10.33 7.27
CA TYR A 112 1.92 10.10 8.70
C TYR A 112 3.26 10.55 9.30
N LEU A 113 4.37 10.26 8.63
CA LEU A 113 5.68 10.71 9.09
C LEU A 113 5.83 12.23 9.13
N SER A 114 5.03 12.98 8.35
CA SER A 114 4.99 14.44 8.41
C SER A 114 4.25 14.99 9.63
N ASP A 115 3.39 14.19 10.28
CA ASP A 115 2.65 14.58 11.47
C ASP A 115 3.50 14.34 12.73
N PRO A 116 3.73 15.36 13.58
CA PRO A 116 4.50 15.24 14.82
C PRO A 116 4.03 14.13 15.77
N SER A 117 2.77 13.71 15.66
CA SER A 117 2.20 12.62 16.46
C SER A 117 2.76 11.25 16.07
N TYR A 118 3.32 11.12 14.87
CA TYR A 118 3.77 9.83 14.30
C TYR A 118 5.20 9.86 13.75
N ASN A 119 5.87 11.02 13.67
CA ASN A 119 7.18 11.17 13.03
C ASN A 119 8.32 10.34 13.66
N ALA A 120 8.17 9.93 14.93
CA ALA A 120 9.13 9.08 15.64
C ALA A 120 8.71 7.60 15.70
N PHE A 121 7.62 7.22 15.01
CA PHE A 121 7.13 5.84 15.04
C PHE A 121 8.07 4.94 14.24
N SER A 122 8.45 3.81 14.84
CA SER A 122 9.15 2.75 14.12
C SER A 122 8.32 2.23 12.94
N PRO A 123 8.94 1.59 11.93
CA PRO A 123 8.22 0.95 10.84
C PRO A 123 7.13 -0.03 11.30
N ALA A 124 7.36 -0.77 12.39
CA ALA A 124 6.36 -1.66 12.96
C ALA A 124 5.15 -0.89 13.52
N GLN A 125 5.39 0.16 14.32
CA GLN A 125 4.32 0.99 14.88
C GLN A 125 3.51 1.68 13.77
N LEU A 126 4.18 2.23 12.76
CA LEU A 126 3.48 2.92 11.69
C LEU A 126 2.73 1.95 10.76
N LYS A 127 3.25 0.74 10.55
CA LYS A 127 2.50 -0.35 9.90
C LYS A 127 1.21 -0.67 10.68
N GLN A 128 1.25 -0.67 12.02
CA GLN A 128 0.04 -0.86 12.83
C GLN A 128 -0.93 0.32 12.72
N VAL A 129 -0.46 1.57 12.67
CA VAL A 129 -1.32 2.73 12.41
C VAL A 129 -2.01 2.61 11.05
N LEU A 130 -1.24 2.28 10.00
CA LEU A 130 -1.76 2.06 8.66
C LEU A 130 -2.87 1.01 8.67
N VAL A 131 -2.63 -0.16 9.28
CA VAL A 131 -3.63 -1.22 9.39
C VAL A 131 -4.80 -0.81 10.29
N GLY A 132 -4.58 -0.08 11.37
CA GLY A 132 -5.66 0.36 12.27
C GLY A 132 -6.61 1.38 11.64
N LYS A 133 -6.09 2.24 10.76
CA LYS A 133 -6.87 3.32 10.09
C LYS A 133 -7.49 2.90 8.76
N SER A 134 -7.18 1.68 8.33
CA SER A 134 -7.61 1.07 7.09
C SER A 134 -9.05 0.54 7.16
N GLN A 135 -9.89 0.82 6.15
CA GLN A 135 -11.24 0.24 6.01
C GLN A 135 -11.26 -1.30 5.94
N LYS A 136 -12.10 -1.92 6.76
CA LYS A 136 -12.19 -3.38 6.91
C LYS A 136 -13.37 -3.95 6.14
N GLY A 137 -13.18 -5.12 5.54
CA GLY A 137 -14.24 -5.91 4.92
C GLY A 137 -14.83 -5.37 3.61
N VAL A 138 -14.23 -4.31 3.03
CA VAL A 138 -14.71 -3.69 1.79
C VAL A 138 -14.26 -4.44 0.55
N ILE A 139 -13.04 -5.01 0.56
CA ILE A 139 -12.53 -5.68 -0.63
C ILE A 139 -13.17 -7.05 -0.79
N ALA A 140 -13.87 -7.26 -1.90
CA ALA A 140 -14.40 -8.56 -2.29
C ALA A 140 -13.26 -9.47 -2.73
N LEU A 141 -12.67 -10.21 -1.79
CA LEU A 141 -11.77 -11.31 -2.11
C LEU A 141 -12.61 -12.52 -2.50
N GLY A 142 -12.69 -12.80 -3.79
CA GLY A 142 -13.01 -14.16 -4.24
C GLY A 142 -12.06 -15.13 -3.53
N GLN A 143 -12.55 -15.78 -2.47
CA GLN A 143 -11.91 -16.84 -1.69
C GLN A 143 -10.49 -16.52 -1.15
N THR A 144 -10.37 -15.71 -0.08
CA THR A 144 -9.49 -15.95 1.10
C THR A 144 -9.45 -14.72 2.00
N LYS A 145 -9.34 -14.91 3.33
CA LYS A 145 -9.39 -13.85 4.35
C LYS A 145 -8.09 -13.03 4.38
N GLY A 146 -8.21 -11.71 4.26
CA GLY A 146 -7.16 -10.73 4.55
C GLY A 146 -7.74 -9.55 5.33
N THR A 147 -6.92 -8.81 6.07
CA THR A 147 -7.36 -7.59 6.77
C THR A 147 -7.13 -6.40 5.84
N PHE A 148 -8.21 -5.66 5.51
CA PHE A 148 -8.23 -4.70 4.40
C PHE A 148 -7.98 -3.25 4.80
N GLY A 149 -7.73 -2.39 3.81
CA GLY A 149 -7.55 -0.96 4.06
C GLY A 149 -7.62 -0.02 2.87
N PHE A 150 -8.51 0.98 2.94
CA PHE A 150 -8.36 2.27 2.27
C PHE A 150 -8.72 3.43 3.22
N PHE A 151 -8.13 4.61 2.99
CA PHE A 151 -8.53 5.88 3.58
C PHE A 151 -9.65 6.48 2.72
N ARG A 152 -10.91 6.34 3.14
CA ARG A 152 -11.88 7.34 2.70
C ARG A 152 -11.64 8.59 3.54
N GLN A 153 -10.92 9.56 3.00
CA GLN A 153 -11.09 10.93 3.48
C GLN A 153 -12.52 11.32 3.10
N GLN A 154 -13.49 10.99 3.95
CA GLN A 154 -14.71 11.78 3.99
C GLN A 154 -14.25 13.15 4.47
N VAL A 155 -14.03 14.06 3.52
CA VAL A 155 -14.26 15.47 3.81
C VAL A 155 -15.71 15.53 4.26
N SER A 156 -15.89 15.42 5.57
CA SER A 156 -17.17 15.59 6.22
C SER A 156 -17.65 16.97 5.81
N ARG A 157 -18.77 17.03 5.08
CA ARG A 157 -19.47 18.26 4.69
C ARG A 157 -20.07 19.00 5.90
N THR A 158 -19.41 18.97 7.06
CA THR A 158 -19.89 19.56 8.31
C THR A 158 -19.01 20.72 8.80
N THR A 159 -17.92 21.06 8.10
CA THR A 159 -17.04 22.19 8.47
C THR A 159 -17.06 23.33 7.44
N ALA A 160 -18.17 23.53 6.74
CA ALA A 160 -18.34 24.66 5.81
C ALA A 160 -19.16 25.84 6.37
N ASN A 161 -19.70 25.75 7.59
CA ASN A 161 -20.67 26.74 8.08
C ASN A 161 -20.28 27.50 9.36
N ASN A 162 -19.01 27.50 9.80
CA ASN A 162 -18.67 28.19 11.07
C ASN A 162 -17.40 29.06 11.07
N LEU A 163 -16.99 29.62 9.93
CA LEU A 163 -15.93 30.63 9.89
C LEU A 163 -16.31 31.79 8.97
N LEU A 164 -17.26 32.60 9.43
CA LEU A 164 -17.52 33.98 8.98
C LEU A 164 -17.85 34.82 10.22
N GLN A 165 -16.84 35.07 11.06
CA GLN A 165 -16.61 36.18 12.00
C GLN A 165 -15.18 35.87 12.51
N ILE A 166 -14.11 36.41 11.94
CA ILE A 166 -13.63 37.80 12.04
C ILE A 166 -12.70 38.04 10.85
#